data_AF-A0A9D5UID3-F1
#
_entry.id   AF-A0A9D5UID3-F1
#
_cell.length_a   1.000
_cell.length_b   1.000
_cell.length_c   1.000
_cell.angle_alpha   90.00
_cell.angle_beta   90.00
_cell.angle_gamma   90.00
#
_symmetry.space_group_name_H-M   'P 1'
#
loop_
_entity.id
_entity.type
_entity.pdbx_description
1 polymer ?
#
loop_
_entity_poly.entity_id
_entity_poly.type
_entity_poly.pdbx_seq_one_letter_code
_entity_poly.pdbx_strand_id
1 'polypeptide(L)'
;VDSEAWKKGYKEGLLTYCIAENGFRVGQQGLAYNSVCPNDSFLKNYNLGRAEYELEQRKQQLQSQITQLRNKLATEADHQAKKELKHEIKHLEKRLDSLYRPNVSFEINL
;
A
#
# COMPACT_ATOMS: atom_id res chain seq x y z
N VAL A 1 -20.89 25.18 -23.23
CA VAL A 1 -20.68 24.77 -21.82
C VAL A 1 -20.43 26.05 -21.03
N ASP A 2 -21.20 26.33 -19.99
CA ASP A 2 -20.96 27.51 -19.13
C ASP A 2 -19.72 27.25 -18.26
N SER A 3 -18.63 27.96 -18.56
CA SER A 3 -17.34 27.79 -17.88
C SER A 3 -17.38 28.30 -16.44
N GLU A 4 -18.20 29.31 -16.13
CA GLU A 4 -18.26 29.92 -14.80
C GLU A 4 -19.05 29.03 -13.85
N ALA A 5 -20.20 28.53 -14.29
CA ALA A 5 -21.00 27.57 -13.54
C ALA A 5 -20.19 26.30 -13.21
N TRP A 6 -19.41 25.79 -14.17
CA TRP A 6 -18.53 24.64 -13.94
C TRP A 6 -17.43 24.93 -12.92
N LYS A 7 -16.74 26.07 -13.03
CA LYS A 7 -15.67 26.46 -12.08
C LYS A 7 -16.21 26.61 -10.65
N LYS A 8 -17.40 27.16 -10.50
CA LYS A 8 -18.07 27.31 -9.20
C LYS A 8 -18.36 25.94 -8.59
N GLY A 9 -19.04 25.06 -9.33
CA GLY A 9 -19.33 23.70 -8.85
C GLY A 9 -18.07 22.90 -8.54
N TYR A 10 -17.01 23.06 -9.35
CA TYR A 10 -15.71 22.44 -9.09
C TYR A 10 -15.11 22.91 -7.74
N LYS A 11 -15.08 24.23 -7.49
CA LYS A 11 -14.59 24.78 -6.22
C LYS A 11 -15.41 24.29 -5.02
N GLU A 12 -16.73 24.23 -5.16
CA GLU A 12 -17.63 23.70 -4.12
C GLU A 12 -17.34 22.22 -3.84
N GLY A 13 -17.12 21.41 -4.87
CA GLY A 13 -16.74 20.00 -4.71
C GLY A 13 -15.38 19.79 -4.03
N LEU A 14 -14.41 20.68 -4.25
CA LEU A 14 -13.11 20.61 -3.57
C LEU A 14 -13.24 20.78 -2.05
N LEU A 15 -14.25 21.50 -1.55
CA LEU A 15 -14.44 21.69 -0.10
C LEU A 15 -14.69 20.36 0.63
N THR A 16 -15.36 19.41 -0.02
CA THR A 16 -15.64 18.09 0.55
C THR A 16 -14.60 17.04 0.13
N TYR A 17 -14.05 17.14 -1.08
CA TYR A 17 -13.03 16.23 -1.55
C TYR A 17 -11.68 16.43 -0.83
N CYS A 18 -11.27 17.66 -0.55
CA CYS A 18 -9.95 18.00 -0.03
C CYS A 18 -9.83 17.97 1.50
N ILE A 19 -10.62 17.12 2.15
CA ILE A 19 -10.54 16.84 3.58
C ILE A 19 -9.53 15.73 3.87
N ALA A 20 -9.00 15.72 5.10
CA ALA A 20 -7.97 14.79 5.56
C ALA A 20 -8.38 13.32 5.37
N GLU A 21 -9.60 12.99 5.82
CA GLU A 21 -10.16 11.65 5.82
C GLU A 21 -10.28 11.09 4.41
N ASN A 22 -10.69 11.94 3.47
CA ASN A 22 -10.79 11.56 2.07
C ASN A 22 -9.40 11.36 1.44
N GLY A 23 -8.42 12.18 1.82
CA GLY A 23 -7.01 11.98 1.44
C GLY A 23 -6.53 10.58 1.81
N PHE A 24 -6.67 10.21 3.09
CA PHE A 24 -6.30 8.88 3.59
C PHE A 24 -7.00 7.76 2.81
N ARG A 25 -8.32 7.84 2.66
CA ARG A 25 -9.11 6.85 1.94
C ARG A 25 -8.66 6.67 0.49
N VAL A 26 -8.40 7.76 -0.23
CA VAL A 26 -7.92 7.73 -1.62
C VAL A 26 -6.55 7.05 -1.69
N GLY A 27 -5.63 7.39 -0.77
CA GLY A 27 -4.31 6.77 -0.68
C GLY A 27 -4.38 5.27 -0.37
N GLN A 28 -5.20 4.87 0.60
CA GLN A 28 -5.40 3.48 1.04
C GLN A 28 -6.01 2.60 -0.06
N GLN A 29 -6.82 3.19 -0.95
CA GLN A 29 -7.36 2.51 -2.13
C GLN A 29 -6.32 2.39 -3.27
N GLY A 30 -5.13 2.98 -3.14
CA GLY A 30 -4.09 2.97 -4.17
C GLY A 30 -4.40 3.87 -5.38
N LEU A 31 -5.41 4.75 -5.26
CA LEU A 31 -5.81 5.64 -6.34
C LEU A 31 -4.75 6.72 -6.58
N ALA A 32 -4.65 7.20 -7.82
CA ALA A 32 -3.76 8.32 -8.15
C ALA A 32 -4.37 9.66 -7.69
N TYR A 33 -3.50 10.58 -7.28
CA TYR A 33 -3.87 11.94 -6.90
C TYR A 33 -3.24 12.97 -7.86
N ASN A 34 -4.05 13.88 -8.38
CA ASN A 34 -3.66 14.84 -9.42
C ASN A 34 -3.43 16.27 -8.89
N SER A 35 -3.01 16.42 -7.62
CA SER A 35 -2.65 17.73 -7.04
C SER A 35 -3.75 18.80 -7.10
N VAL A 36 -5.03 18.40 -7.02
CA VAL A 36 -6.18 19.30 -7.14
C VAL A 36 -6.52 20.06 -5.86
N CYS A 37 -6.02 19.61 -4.71
CA CYS A 37 -6.33 20.20 -3.42
C CYS A 37 -5.40 21.36 -3.08
N PRO A 38 -5.95 22.51 -2.63
CA PRO A 38 -5.18 23.70 -2.31
C PRO A 38 -4.49 23.65 -0.94
N ASN A 39 -4.82 22.66 -0.10
CA ASN A 39 -4.25 22.49 1.24
C ASN A 39 -3.43 21.19 1.32
N ASP A 40 -2.47 21.17 2.26
CA ASP A 40 -1.58 20.02 2.45
C ASP A 40 -2.22 18.88 3.28
N SER A 41 -3.35 19.14 3.95
CA SER A 41 -4.01 18.16 4.82
C SER A 41 -4.43 16.91 4.05
N PHE A 42 -5.00 17.09 2.86
CA PHE A 42 -5.32 15.99 1.96
C PHE A 42 -4.05 15.20 1.58
N LEU A 43 -3.00 15.89 1.11
CA LEU A 43 -1.78 15.25 0.61
C LEU A 43 -1.06 14.47 1.71
N LYS A 44 -0.95 15.04 2.92
CA LYS A 44 -0.37 14.36 4.08
C LYS A 44 -1.07 13.04 4.37
N ASN A 45 -2.40 13.07 4.43
CA ASN A 45 -3.20 11.87 4.72
C ASN A 45 -3.22 10.88 3.55
N TYR A 46 -3.25 11.37 2.31
CA TYR A 46 -3.06 10.55 1.12
C TYR A 46 -1.76 9.75 1.18
N ASN A 47 -0.65 10.37 1.57
CA ASN A 47 0.63 9.68 1.71
C ASN A 47 0.60 8.61 2.81
N LEU A 48 -0.10 8.85 3.93
CA LEU A 48 -0.30 7.84 4.98
C LEU A 48 -1.08 6.63 4.45
N GLY A 49 -2.24 6.85 3.84
CA GLY A 49 -3.02 5.76 3.25
C GLY A 49 -2.27 5.04 2.13
N ARG A 50 -1.50 5.78 1.33
CA ARG A 50 -0.67 5.21 0.25
C ARG A 50 0.42 4.29 0.79
N ALA A 51 1.04 4.66 1.92
CA ALA A 51 2.02 3.81 2.58
C ALA A 51 1.39 2.50 3.09
N GLU A 52 0.16 2.53 3.61
CA GLU A 52 -0.58 1.31 3.97
C GLU A 52 -0.86 0.44 2.74
N TYR A 53 -1.35 1.05 1.66
CA TYR A 53 -1.58 0.34 0.41
C TYR A 53 -0.31 -0.36 -0.09
N GLU A 54 0.82 0.34 -0.14
CA GLU A 54 2.10 -0.19 -0.60
C GLU A 54 2.62 -1.33 0.28
N LEU A 55 2.45 -1.22 1.59
CA LEU A 55 2.77 -2.28 2.53
C LEU A 55 1.92 -3.54 2.26
N GLU A 56 0.61 -3.38 2.07
CA GLU A 56 -0.29 -4.51 1.76
C GLU A 56 0.03 -5.13 0.40
N GLN A 57 0.31 -4.32 -0.63
CA GLN A 57 0.77 -4.83 -1.93
C GLN A 57 2.05 -5.65 -1.79
N ARG A 58 3.00 -5.20 -0.95
CA ARG A 58 4.24 -5.94 -0.70
C ARG A 58 3.99 -7.27 0.00
N LYS A 59 3.09 -7.32 0.98
CA LYS A 59 2.70 -8.56 1.67
C LYS A 59 2.09 -9.56 0.69
N GLN A 60 1.12 -9.12 -0.12
CA GLN A 60 0.47 -9.94 -1.14
C GLN A 60 1.48 -10.50 -2.16
N GLN A 61 2.42 -9.67 -2.62
CA GLN A 61 3.48 -10.11 -3.53
C GLN A 61 4.34 -11.22 -2.92
N LEU A 62 4.78 -11.07 -1.66
CA LEU A 62 5.58 -12.08 -0.97
C LEU A 62 4.80 -13.38 -0.75
N GLN A 63 3.53 -13.30 -0.36
CA GLN A 63 2.66 -14.47 -0.20
C GLN A 63 2.47 -15.24 -1.51
N SER A 64 2.28 -14.52 -2.61
CA SER A 64 2.17 -15.12 -3.95
C SER A 64 3.46 -15.85 -4.34
N GLN A 65 4.62 -15.22 -4.14
CA GLN A 65 5.92 -15.84 -4.40
C GLN A 65 6.15 -17.10 -3.54
N ILE A 66 5.85 -17.05 -2.25
CA ILE A 66 5.95 -18.20 -1.34
C ILE A 66 5.06 -19.35 -1.85
N THR A 67 3.83 -19.04 -2.27
CA THR A 67 2.88 -20.03 -2.79
C THR A 67 3.41 -20.68 -4.07
N GLN A 68 3.93 -19.88 -5.01
CA GLN A 68 4.54 -20.37 -6.24
C GLN A 68 5.73 -21.29 -5.97
N LEU A 69 6.61 -20.92 -5.03
CA LEU A 69 7.77 -21.73 -4.66
C LEU A 69 7.37 -23.03 -3.96
N ARG A 70 6.33 -23.00 -3.11
CA ARG A 70 5.79 -24.21 -2.47
C ARG A 70 5.20 -25.18 -3.50
N ASN A 71 4.48 -24.67 -4.50
CA ASN A 71 3.96 -25.48 -5.59
C ASN A 71 5.09 -26.11 -6.41
N LYS A 72 6.16 -25.36 -6.70
CA LYS A 72 7.36 -25.89 -7.37
C LYS A 72 8.07 -26.95 -6.52
N LEU A 73 8.19 -26.71 -5.21
CA LEU A 73 8.82 -27.66 -4.28
C LEU A 73 8.08 -29.00 -4.23
N ALA A 74 6.74 -28.99 -4.36
CA ALA A 74 5.90 -30.19 -4.31
C ALA A 74 6.13 -31.13 -5.50
N THR A 75 6.50 -30.60 -6.66
CA THR A 75 6.70 -31.38 -7.89
C THR A 75 8.17 -31.58 -8.27
N GLU A 76 9.10 -30.88 -7.62
CA GLU A 76 10.53 -31.01 -7.87
C GLU A 76 11.02 -32.44 -7.54
N ALA A 77 11.93 -32.98 -8.35
CA ALA A 77 12.54 -34.29 -8.14
C ALA A 77 13.97 -34.15 -7.62
N ASP A 78 14.70 -33.12 -8.06
CA ASP A 78 16.09 -32.91 -7.70
C ASP A 78 16.26 -32.47 -6.24
N HIS A 79 17.12 -33.17 -5.49
CA HIS A 79 17.31 -32.92 -4.06
C HIS A 79 17.95 -31.55 -3.79
N GLN A 80 18.89 -31.13 -4.64
CA GLN A 80 19.60 -29.87 -4.48
C GLN A 80 18.66 -28.68 -4.76
N ALA A 81 17.87 -28.76 -5.83
CA ALA A 81 16.82 -27.79 -6.15
C ALA A 81 15.77 -27.70 -5.03
N LYS A 82 15.36 -28.83 -4.43
CA LYS A 82 14.47 -28.80 -3.24
C LYS A 82 15.06 -28.03 -2.08
N LYS A 83 16.35 -28.24 -1.81
CA LYS A 83 17.06 -27.54 -0.72
C LYS A 83 17.05 -26.03 -0.95
N GLU A 84 17.35 -25.60 -2.18
CA GLU A 84 17.34 -24.19 -2.58
C GLU A 84 15.94 -23.56 -2.46
N LEU A 85 14.90 -24.24 -2.96
CA LEU A 85 13.51 -23.78 -2.83
C LEU A 85 13.09 -23.61 -1.37
N LYS A 86 13.46 -24.55 -0.49
CA LYS A 86 13.19 -24.45 0.95
C LYS A 86 13.90 -23.25 1.59
N HIS A 87 15.16 -22.99 1.21
CA HIS A 87 15.90 -21.82 1.69
C HIS A 87 15.22 -20.51 1.28
N GLU A 88 14.79 -20.41 0.03
CA GLU A 88 14.12 -19.20 -0.48
C GLU A 88 12.76 -18.98 0.18
N ILE A 89 11.94 -20.04 0.31
CA ILE A 89 10.66 -19.96 1.02
C ILE A 89 10.87 -19.42 2.44
N LYS A 90 11.83 -19.98 3.19
CA LYS A 90 12.14 -19.53 4.55
C LYS A 90 12.62 -18.08 4.60
N HIS A 91 13.38 -17.64 3.60
CA HIS A 91 13.83 -16.26 3.50
C HIS A 91 12.66 -15.29 3.27
N LEU A 92 11.77 -15.61 2.33
CA LEU A 92 10.59 -14.80 2.04
C LEU A 92 9.59 -14.79 3.20
N GLU A 93 9.41 -15.91 3.90
CA GLU A 93 8.57 -16.00 5.10
C GLU A 93 9.06 -15.06 6.21
N LYS A 94 10.37 -15.02 6.46
CA LYS A 94 10.96 -14.08 7.44
C LYS A 94 10.73 -12.62 7.04
N ARG A 95 10.85 -12.32 5.75
CA ARG A 95 10.58 -10.97 5.24
C ARG A 95 9.11 -10.61 5.39
N LEU A 96 8.20 -11.54 5.09
CA LEU A 96 6.77 -11.34 5.29
C LEU A 96 6.43 -11.12 6.76
N ASP A 97 7.00 -11.92 7.67
CA ASP A 97 6.86 -11.74 9.12
C ASP A 97 7.31 -10.35 9.57
N SER A 98 8.45 -9.85 9.07
CA SER A 98 8.90 -8.50 9.42
C SER A 98 7.94 -7.39 8.99
N LEU A 99 7.13 -7.60 7.95
CA LEU A 99 6.12 -6.62 7.50
C LEU A 99 4.82 -6.68 8.31
N TYR A 100 4.58 -7.75 9.04
CA TYR A 100 3.45 -7.85 9.98
C TYR A 100 3.77 -7.25 11.35
N ARG A 101 5.06 -7.07 11.67
CA ARG A 101 5.45 -6.43 12.93
C ARG A 101 5.09 -4.95 12.87
N PRO A 102 4.24 -4.44 13.77
CA PRO A 102 3.94 -3.02 13.80
C PRO A 102 5.23 -2.25 14.08
N ASN A 103 5.47 -1.21 13.30
CA ASN A 103 6.53 -0.26 13.57
C ASN A 103 6.03 0.64 14.70
N VAL A 104 6.25 0.23 15.95
CA VAL A 104 5.77 0.98 17.11
C VAL A 104 6.74 2.13 17.37
N SER A 105 6.54 3.26 16.70
CA SER A 105 7.09 4.54 17.12
C SER A 105 6.17 5.14 18.18
N PHE A 106 6.49 4.93 19.46
CA PHE A 106 5.88 5.69 20.54
C PHE A 106 6.37 7.13 20.46
N GLU A 107 5.60 8.03 19.84
CA GLU A 107 5.73 9.46 20.12
C GLU A 107 4.99 9.76 21.43
N ILE A 108 5.67 9.53 22.55
CA ILE A 108 5.25 10.10 23.83
C ILE A 108 5.60 11.58 23.77
N ASN A 109 4.61 12.41 23.45
CA ASN A 109 4.68 13.84 23.73
C ASN A 109 4.56 14.01 25.25
N LEU A 110 5.70 14.32 25.90
CA LEU A 110 5.76 14.85 27.27
C LEU A 110 5.44 16.34 27.27
#